data_AF-A9VVD9-F1
#
_entry.id   AF-A9VVD9-F1
#
_cell.length_a   1.000
_cell.length_b   1.000
_cell.length_c   1.000
_cell.angle_alpha   90.00
_cell.angle_beta   90.00
_cell.angle_gamma   90.00
#
_symmetry.space_group_name_H-M   'P 1'
#
loop_
_entity.id
_entity.type
_entity.pdbx_description
1 polymer ?
#
loop_
_entity_poly.entity_id
_entity_poly.type
_entity_poly.pdbx_seq_one_letter_code
_entity_poly.pdbx_strand_id
1 'polypeptide(L)'
;MAIPHREKEGYNERKQKAKTIMSEELSQQFYHTDKYEIGDTYKTKPIEMKFYLQENEPDQEEVNVLAEFINVTTDSTQNREEKVKNVLRIIIKKEKETWRVTSVEELNMRVL
;
A
#
# COMPACT_ATOMS: atom_id res chain seq x y z
N MET A 1 -6.97 -1.46 -9.00
CA MET A 1 -5.61 -1.49 -8.43
C MET A 1 -5.34 -0.14 -7.80
N ALA A 2 -5.71 0.00 -6.53
CA ALA A 2 -5.39 1.14 -5.70
C ALA A 2 -3.87 1.31 -5.64
N ILE A 3 -3.38 2.40 -6.19
CA ILE A 3 -1.95 2.70 -6.26
C ILE A 3 -1.58 3.47 -4.99
N PRO A 4 -0.98 2.87 -3.95
CA PRO A 4 -1.05 3.46 -2.61
C PRO A 4 -0.13 4.67 -2.43
N HIS A 5 1.04 4.69 -3.08
CA HIS A 5 1.96 5.81 -3.02
C HIS A 5 2.98 5.73 -4.17
N ARG A 6 2.96 6.71 -5.08
CA ARG A 6 3.88 6.79 -6.22
C ARG A 6 4.54 8.14 -6.26
N GLU A 7 5.83 8.14 -5.98
CA GLU A 7 6.69 9.31 -6.08
C GLU A 7 8.10 8.81 -6.37
N LYS A 8 8.86 9.55 -7.18
CA LYS A 8 10.26 9.19 -7.46
C LYS A 8 11.12 9.32 -6.22
N GLU A 9 10.94 10.42 -5.49
CA GLU A 9 11.61 10.68 -4.23
C GLU A 9 11.22 9.61 -3.20
N GLY A 10 12.22 9.00 -2.56
CA GLY A 10 12.03 7.92 -1.59
C GLY A 10 11.62 6.56 -2.16
N TYR A 11 11.59 6.36 -3.50
CA TYR A 11 11.20 5.08 -4.09
C TYR A 11 12.03 3.91 -3.56
N ASN A 12 13.36 4.04 -3.59
CA ASN A 12 14.27 2.99 -3.12
C ASN A 12 14.12 2.72 -1.63
N GLU A 13 13.93 3.76 -0.81
CA GLU A 13 13.71 3.60 0.63
C GLU A 13 12.41 2.84 0.93
N ARG A 14 11.33 3.18 0.22
CA ARG A 14 10.05 2.46 0.31
C ARG A 14 10.17 1.02 -0.17
N LYS A 15 10.91 0.77 -1.26
CA LYS A 15 11.21 -0.59 -1.74
C LYS A 15 11.96 -1.41 -0.68
N GLN A 16 12.96 -0.84 -0.01
CA GLN A 16 13.68 -1.55 1.06
C GLN A 16 12.79 -1.82 2.27
N LYS A 17 11.96 -0.84 2.70
CA LYS A 17 10.98 -1.05 3.77
C LYS A 17 9.97 -2.14 3.40
N ALA A 18 9.47 -2.16 2.16
CA ALA A 18 8.56 -3.18 1.69
C ALA A 18 9.13 -4.59 1.86
N LYS A 19 10.42 -4.81 1.50
CA LYS A 19 11.09 -6.11 1.71
C LYS A 19 11.16 -6.55 3.17
N THR A 20 11.17 -5.61 4.12
CA THR A 20 11.20 -5.95 5.56
C THR A 20 9.83 -6.31 6.14
N ILE A 21 8.75 -5.80 5.55
CA ILE A 21 7.38 -5.95 6.10
C ILE A 21 6.47 -6.84 5.26
N MET A 22 6.75 -7.01 3.98
CA MET A 22 5.99 -7.85 3.04
C MET A 22 6.65 -9.23 2.89
N SER A 23 5.88 -10.20 2.43
CA SER A 23 6.43 -11.42 1.83
C SER A 23 7.22 -11.07 0.58
N GLU A 24 8.13 -11.96 0.19
CA GLU A 24 8.95 -11.76 -1.02
C GLU A 24 8.07 -11.61 -2.27
N GLU A 25 7.08 -12.48 -2.42
CA GLU A 25 6.13 -12.46 -3.53
C GLU A 25 5.39 -11.12 -3.62
N LEU A 26 4.81 -10.65 -2.49
CA LEU A 26 4.07 -9.40 -2.46
C LEU A 26 4.99 -8.20 -2.75
N SER A 27 6.20 -8.20 -2.18
CA SER A 27 7.19 -7.15 -2.46
C SER A 27 7.55 -7.09 -3.94
N GLN A 28 7.66 -8.22 -4.64
CA GLN A 28 7.96 -8.25 -6.07
C GLN A 28 6.77 -7.77 -6.92
N GLN A 29 5.53 -8.05 -6.50
CA GLN A 29 4.34 -7.52 -7.16
C GLN A 29 4.28 -5.98 -7.11
N PHE A 30 4.59 -5.38 -5.95
CA PHE A 30 4.55 -3.91 -5.79
C PHE A 30 5.80 -3.19 -6.34
N TYR A 31 6.97 -3.83 -6.31
CA TYR A 31 8.26 -3.24 -6.68
C TYR A 31 9.05 -4.11 -7.67
N HIS A 32 8.42 -4.44 -8.80
CA HIS A 32 8.95 -5.34 -9.82
C HIS A 32 10.25 -4.83 -10.50
N THR A 33 10.49 -3.52 -10.53
CA THR A 33 11.71 -2.92 -11.11
C THR A 33 12.55 -2.18 -10.08
N ASP A 34 13.84 -2.06 -10.36
CA ASP A 34 14.79 -1.31 -9.52
C ASP A 34 14.74 0.21 -9.75
N LYS A 35 14.11 0.64 -10.84
CA LYS A 35 14.00 2.06 -11.20
C LYS A 35 12.55 2.49 -11.13
N TYR A 36 12.34 3.75 -10.75
CA TYR A 36 11.01 4.34 -10.81
C TYR A 36 10.67 4.72 -12.26
N GLU A 37 9.55 4.22 -12.78
CA GLU A 37 9.24 4.27 -14.22
C GLU A 37 8.22 5.34 -14.62
N ILE A 38 7.54 5.96 -13.65
CA ILE A 38 6.35 6.79 -13.92
C ILE A 38 6.68 8.28 -14.11
N GLY A 39 7.96 8.65 -13.93
CA GLY A 39 8.44 10.03 -14.09
C GLY A 39 7.89 10.99 -13.05
N ASP A 40 8.26 12.27 -13.15
CA ASP A 40 7.93 13.28 -12.13
C ASP A 40 6.53 13.91 -12.32
N THR A 41 5.81 13.53 -13.39
CA THR A 41 4.53 14.10 -13.79
C THR A 41 3.40 13.78 -12.80
N TYR A 42 3.30 12.51 -12.39
CA TYR A 42 2.24 12.01 -11.53
C TYR A 42 2.81 11.66 -10.15
N LYS A 43 2.20 12.22 -9.12
CA LYS A 43 2.50 11.87 -7.73
C LYS A 43 1.24 11.40 -7.05
N THR A 44 1.30 10.27 -6.33
CA THR A 44 0.19 9.78 -5.51
C THR A 44 0.62 9.68 -4.06
N LYS A 45 -0.15 10.25 -3.14
CA LYS A 45 0.10 10.17 -1.70
C LYS A 45 -1.18 9.78 -0.95
N PRO A 46 -1.10 8.80 -0.02
CA PRO A 46 -2.24 8.45 0.81
C PRO A 46 -2.35 9.46 1.96
N ILE A 47 -3.59 9.87 2.26
CA ILE A 47 -3.96 10.71 3.40
C ILE A 47 -5.12 10.08 4.16
N GLU A 48 -5.40 10.57 5.37
CA GLU A 48 -6.54 10.15 6.20
C GLU A 48 -6.59 8.63 6.43
N MET A 49 -5.42 8.02 6.62
CA MET A 49 -5.29 6.57 6.82
C MET A 49 -5.93 6.15 8.15
N LYS A 50 -6.82 5.17 8.07
CA LYS A 50 -7.45 4.48 9.21
C LYS A 50 -7.23 2.99 9.07
N PHE A 51 -6.96 2.33 10.19
CA PHE A 51 -6.73 0.89 10.25
C PHE A 51 -7.68 0.29 11.28
N TYR A 52 -8.36 -0.78 10.91
CA TYR A 52 -9.29 -1.50 11.77
C TYR A 52 -8.84 -2.95 11.87
N LEU A 53 -8.71 -3.43 13.11
CA LEU A 53 -8.37 -4.82 13.44
C LEU A 53 -9.54 -5.39 14.23
N GLN A 54 -10.10 -6.51 13.77
CA GLN A 54 -11.31 -7.06 14.38
C GLN A 54 -11.02 -7.86 15.65
N GLU A 55 -10.05 -8.77 15.65
CA GLU A 55 -9.66 -9.61 16.80
C GLU A 55 -8.22 -10.11 16.62
N ASN A 56 -7.53 -10.32 17.75
CA ASN A 56 -6.19 -10.92 17.81
C ASN A 56 -6.17 -11.95 18.94
N GLU A 57 -6.42 -13.21 18.61
CA GLU A 57 -6.29 -14.31 19.57
C GLU A 57 -4.81 -14.66 19.84
N PRO A 58 -4.45 -15.18 21.03
CA PRO A 58 -3.05 -15.44 21.39
C PRO A 58 -2.32 -16.40 20.44
N ASP A 59 -3.04 -17.37 19.87
CA ASP A 59 -2.49 -18.41 18.99
C ASP A 59 -2.75 -18.13 17.50
N GLN A 60 -3.17 -16.91 17.17
CA GLN A 60 -3.50 -16.54 15.81
C GLN A 60 -2.23 -16.38 14.96
N GLU A 61 -2.14 -17.12 13.85
CA GLU A 61 -1.03 -17.03 12.89
C GLU A 61 -1.35 -16.12 11.70
N GLU A 62 -2.58 -15.63 11.59
CA GLU A 62 -3.03 -14.76 10.50
C GLU A 62 -3.96 -13.67 11.01
N VAL A 63 -3.63 -12.42 10.72
CA VAL A 63 -4.40 -11.24 11.08
C VAL A 63 -4.91 -10.52 9.83
N ASN A 64 -6.16 -10.11 9.88
CA ASN A 64 -6.80 -9.33 8.81
C ASN A 64 -7.00 -7.89 9.28
N VAL A 65 -6.40 -6.94 8.58
CA VAL A 65 -6.52 -5.51 8.84
C VAL A 65 -7.29 -4.85 7.70
N LEU A 66 -8.35 -4.13 8.03
CA LEU A 66 -9.03 -3.26 7.08
C LEU A 66 -8.33 -1.89 7.07
N ALA A 67 -7.87 -1.43 5.92
CA ALA A 67 -7.29 -0.11 5.74
C ALA A 67 -8.20 0.77 4.90
N GLU A 68 -8.53 1.95 5.41
CA GLU A 68 -9.31 2.98 4.70
C GLU A 68 -8.44 4.23 4.57
N PHE A 69 -8.32 4.78 3.35
CA PHE A 69 -7.53 5.98 3.11
C PHE A 69 -7.97 6.69 1.83
N ILE A 70 -7.58 7.96 1.69
CA ILE A 70 -7.78 8.71 0.46
C ILE A 70 -6.43 8.79 -0.26
N ASN A 71 -6.37 8.28 -1.49
CA ASN A 71 -5.26 8.55 -2.39
C ASN A 71 -5.49 9.87 -3.09
N VAL A 72 -4.52 10.77 -2.95
CA VAL A 72 -4.47 12.02 -3.68
C VAL A 72 -3.45 11.86 -4.80
N THR A 73 -3.90 11.94 -6.05
CA THR A 73 -3.04 11.95 -7.23
C THR A 73 -2.97 13.36 -7.80
N THR A 74 -1.77 13.90 -7.90
CA THR A 74 -1.49 15.19 -8.53
C THR A 74 -0.88 14.98 -9.90
N ASP A 75 -1.49 15.57 -10.92
CA ASP A 75 -0.90 15.74 -12.25
C ASP A 75 -0.33 17.17 -12.36
N SER A 76 0.99 17.25 -12.33
CA SER A 76 1.72 18.52 -12.41
C SER A 76 1.63 19.20 -13.78
N THR A 77 1.30 18.47 -14.85
CA THR A 77 1.17 19.05 -16.20
C THR A 77 -0.17 19.78 -16.38
N GLN A 78 -1.21 19.32 -15.70
CA GLN A 78 -2.56 19.90 -15.77
C GLN A 78 -2.92 20.73 -14.53
N ASN A 79 -2.02 20.78 -13.54
CA ASN A 79 -2.28 21.37 -12.23
C ASN A 79 -3.60 20.86 -11.61
N ARG A 80 -3.83 19.55 -11.75
CA ARG A 80 -5.08 18.89 -11.33
C ARG A 80 -4.79 17.90 -10.22
N GLU A 81 -5.73 17.80 -9.30
CA GLU A 81 -5.74 16.81 -8.23
C GLU A 81 -6.96 15.91 -8.36
N GLU A 82 -6.75 14.61 -8.21
CA GLU A 82 -7.80 13.60 -8.15
C GLU A 82 -7.74 12.88 -6.80
N LYS A 83 -8.91 12.70 -6.17
CA LYS A 83 -9.03 12.03 -4.88
C LYS A 83 -9.81 10.75 -5.04
N VAL A 84 -9.24 9.65 -4.57
CA VAL A 84 -9.87 8.33 -4.58
C VAL A 84 -9.87 7.79 -3.16
N LYS A 85 -11.06 7.55 -2.61
CA LYS A 85 -11.23 6.81 -1.37
C LYS A 85 -11.03 5.32 -1.64
N ASN A 86 -10.17 4.68 -0.87
CA ASN A 86 -9.83 3.27 -0.99
C ASN A 86 -10.16 2.54 0.31
N VAL A 87 -10.63 1.31 0.19
CA VAL A 87 -10.78 0.35 1.28
C VAL A 87 -10.09 -0.94 0.86
N LEU A 88 -9.09 -1.35 1.62
CA LEU A 88 -8.27 -2.54 1.38
C LEU A 88 -8.37 -3.52 2.55
N ARG A 89 -8.31 -4.81 2.26
CA ARG A 89 -8.01 -5.85 3.23
C ARG A 89 -6.52 -6.18 3.15
N ILE A 90 -5.82 -6.11 4.27
CA ILE A 90 -4.42 -6.46 4.40
C ILE A 90 -4.35 -7.75 5.22
N ILE A 91 -3.78 -8.80 4.62
CA ILE A 91 -3.60 -10.10 5.27
C ILE A 91 -2.16 -10.19 5.75
N ILE A 92 -1.98 -10.35 7.06
CA ILE A 92 -0.68 -10.42 7.72
C ILE A 92 -0.56 -11.82 8.31
N LYS A 93 0.50 -12.56 7.99
CA LYS A 93 0.74 -13.90 8.52
C LYS A 93 2.01 -13.92 9.35
N LYS A 94 2.04 -14.77 10.38
CA LYS A 94 3.23 -15.08 11.14
C LYS A 94 4.06 -16.08 10.33
N GLU A 95 5.14 -15.60 9.71
CA GLU A 95 6.14 -16.44 9.06
C GLU A 95 7.31 -16.61 10.03
N LYS A 96 7.47 -17.83 10.58
CA LYS A 96 8.39 -18.14 11.69
C LYS A 96 8.07 -17.27 12.92
N GLU A 97 8.97 -16.37 13.32
CA GLU A 97 8.78 -15.44 14.45
C GLU A 97 8.51 -14.00 13.98
N THR A 98 8.20 -13.79 12.70
CA THR A 98 7.97 -12.45 12.14
C THR A 98 6.62 -12.33 11.46
N TRP A 99 5.89 -11.25 11.76
CA TRP A 99 4.67 -10.90 11.05
C TRP A 99 4.99 -10.24 9.71
N ARG A 100 4.43 -10.75 8.62
CA ARG A 100 4.61 -10.22 7.27
C ARG A 100 3.28 -10.05 6.57
N VAL A 101 3.16 -8.95 5.83
CA VAL A 101 2.04 -8.75 4.92
C VAL A 101 2.19 -9.71 3.75
N THR A 102 1.24 -10.61 3.58
CA THR A 102 1.27 -11.65 2.53
C THR A 102 0.30 -11.35 1.40
N SER A 103 -0.77 -10.60 1.66
CA SER A 103 -1.74 -10.19 0.65
C SER A 103 -2.31 -8.80 0.94
N VAL A 104 -2.67 -8.10 -0.13
CA VAL A 104 -3.43 -6.86 -0.10
C VAL A 104 -4.54 -6.97 -1.13
N GLU A 105 -5.78 -6.95 -0.67
CA GLU A 105 -6.97 -7.08 -1.51
C GLU A 105 -7.74 -5.76 -1.54
N GLU A 106 -8.14 -5.35 -2.74
CA GLU A 106 -8.98 -4.18 -2.93
C GLU A 106 -10.44 -4.54 -2.69
N LEU A 107 -11.07 -3.93 -1.68
CA LEU A 107 -12.49 -4.18 -1.37
C LEU A 107 -13.40 -3.12 -1.98
N ASN A 108 -12.98 -1.85 -1.98
CA ASN A 108 -13.76 -0.75 -2.54
C ASN A 108 -12.86 0.40 -3.00
N MET A 109 -13.25 1.03 -4.11
CA MET A 109 -12.70 2.30 -4.57
C MET A 109 -13.81 3.25 -4.97
N ARG A 110 -13.69 4.52 -4.57
CA ARG A 110 -14.64 5.57 -4.93
C ARG A 110 -13.91 6.88 -5.22
N VAL A 111 -14.17 7.46 -6.39
CA VAL A 111 -13.74 8.83 -6.73
C VAL A 111 -14.55 9.83 -5.90
N LEU A 112 -13.88 10.85 -5.37
CA LEU A 112 -14.48 11.93 -4.58
C LEU A 112 -14.70 13.18 -5.42
#